data_AF-A0A9W8JD20-F1
#
_entry.id   AF-A0A9W8JD20-F1
#
_cell.length_a   1.000
_cell.length_b   1.000
_cell.length_c   1.000
_cell.angle_alpha   90.00
_cell.angle_beta   90.00
_cell.angle_gamma   90.00
#
_symmetry.space_group_name_H-M   'P 1'
#
loop_
_entity.id
_entity.type
_entity.pdbx_description
1 polymer ?
#
loop_
_entity_poly.entity_id
_entity_poly.type
_entity_poly.pdbx_seq_one_letter_code
_entity_poly.pdbx_strand_id
1 'polypeptide(L)'
;MVVLNVICVGISFIRLNLRLHYWYTRSTTVGISIIGSSLSAFGFVLSFALDLWVRKAFREGKPLLLSLLVLVMAVYWYILIPIVILRAVLRLEVKGARFPCVTLMPASHLERASARLETRGRKWWIIGILTGVFTFTFIDTLRDLPLISRLGPTPDPLGADLVIPNAIGSYLLSPLYLCGTIFQAVLNYRSKTFAGQHKLAAWMLLAVRVIDFAAYIPWLAWRAGEIRSPYSLGDSVTLGLAVVLVVQGVLYKKVPQDIEDEDTN
;
A
#
# COMPACT_ATOMS: atom_id res chain seq x y z
N MET A 1 -21.71 -6.38 -11.62
CA MET A 1 -20.41 -6.43 -10.92
C MET A 1 -19.19 -6.54 -11.84
N VAL A 2 -19.19 -7.42 -12.86
CA VAL A 2 -18.00 -7.64 -13.72
C VAL A 2 -17.41 -6.35 -14.30
N VAL A 3 -18.24 -5.46 -14.85
CA VAL A 3 -17.76 -4.19 -15.42
C VAL A 3 -17.06 -3.29 -14.39
N LEU A 4 -17.65 -3.13 -13.19
CA LEU A 4 -17.03 -2.33 -12.12
C LEU A 4 -15.73 -2.97 -11.64
N ASN A 5 -15.68 -4.29 -11.52
CA ASN A 5 -14.45 -5.01 -11.18
C ASN A 5 -13.35 -4.79 -12.24
N VAL A 6 -13.70 -4.85 -13.52
CA VAL A 6 -12.76 -4.58 -14.63
C VAL A 6 -12.24 -3.14 -14.56
N ILE A 7 -13.10 -2.17 -14.27
CA ILE A 7 -12.71 -0.77 -14.08
C ILE A 7 -11.76 -0.63 -12.88
N CYS A 8 -12.10 -1.22 -11.72
CA CYS A 8 -11.25 -1.18 -10.53
C CYS A 8 -9.88 -1.83 -10.77
N VAL A 9 -9.82 -2.95 -11.50
CA VAL A 9 -8.57 -3.60 -11.90
C VAL A 9 -7.77 -2.69 -12.83
N GLY A 10 -8.41 -2.07 -13.83
CA GLY A 10 -7.75 -1.13 -14.74
C GLY A 10 -7.16 0.08 -14.02
N ILE A 11 -7.94 0.72 -13.13
CA ILE A 11 -7.46 1.85 -12.32
C ILE A 11 -6.32 1.41 -11.40
N SER A 12 -6.42 0.23 -10.78
CA SER A 12 -5.38 -0.32 -9.91
C SER A 12 -4.08 -0.61 -10.66
N PHE A 13 -4.18 -1.09 -11.91
CA PHE A 13 -3.04 -1.30 -12.80
C PHE A 13 -2.36 0.03 -13.16
N ILE A 14 -3.13 1.05 -13.57
CA ILE A 14 -2.57 2.38 -13.87
C ILE A 14 -1.91 2.97 -12.61
N ARG A 15 -2.57 2.86 -11.46
CA ARG A 15 -2.04 3.31 -10.16
C ARG A 15 -0.73 2.60 -9.80
N LEU A 16 -0.64 1.29 -10.02
CA LEU A 16 0.59 0.51 -9.79
C LEU A 16 1.75 1.07 -10.62
N ASN A 17 1.54 1.28 -11.93
CA ASN A 17 2.56 1.84 -12.82
C ASN A 17 2.98 3.26 -12.41
N LEU A 18 2.03 4.11 -12.00
CA LEU A 18 2.34 5.44 -11.47
C LEU A 18 3.18 5.35 -10.18
N ARG A 19 2.91 4.38 -9.30
CA ARG A 19 3.73 4.18 -8.10
C ARG A 19 5.13 3.69 -8.46
N LEU A 20 5.25 2.75 -9.38
CA LEU A 20 6.55 2.28 -9.88
C LEU A 20 7.36 3.44 -10.46
N HIS A 21 6.76 4.23 -11.34
CA HIS A 21 7.37 5.43 -11.90
C HIS A 21 7.77 6.42 -10.80
N TYR A 22 6.87 6.74 -9.86
CA TYR A 22 7.15 7.66 -8.76
C TYR A 22 8.40 7.29 -7.96
N TRP A 23 8.51 6.00 -7.57
CA TRP A 23 9.60 5.50 -6.76
C TRP A 23 10.88 5.29 -7.57
N TYR A 24 10.75 4.92 -8.84
CA TYR A 24 11.88 4.75 -9.75
C TYR A 24 12.59 6.08 -10.04
N THR A 25 11.83 7.16 -10.27
CA THR A 25 12.38 8.50 -10.56
C THR A 25 12.72 9.28 -9.29
N ARG A 26 12.75 8.65 -8.11
CA ARG A 26 13.01 9.34 -6.85
C ARG A 26 14.48 9.19 -6.49
N SER A 27 15.22 10.31 -6.52
CA SER A 27 16.62 10.37 -6.04
C SER A 27 16.73 10.73 -4.56
N THR A 28 15.70 11.39 -3.99
CA THR A 28 15.72 11.94 -2.62
C THR A 28 14.64 11.35 -1.71
N THR A 29 14.98 11.12 -0.44
CA THR A 29 14.03 10.68 0.60
C THR A 29 13.37 11.85 1.36
N VAL A 30 13.55 13.09 0.92
CA VAL A 30 12.90 14.27 1.54
C VAL A 30 11.38 14.10 1.47
N GLY A 31 10.71 14.22 2.62
CA GLY A 31 9.26 14.07 2.76
C GLY A 31 8.77 12.61 2.72
N ILE A 32 9.64 11.62 2.58
CA ILE A 32 9.29 10.20 2.63
C ILE A 32 9.42 9.70 4.06
N SER A 33 8.38 8.99 4.53
CA SER A 33 8.43 8.30 5.83
C SER A 33 9.27 7.04 5.66
N ILE A 34 10.45 7.01 6.28
CA ILE A 34 11.37 5.87 6.19
C ILE A 34 10.72 4.65 6.86
N ILE A 35 10.11 4.85 8.02
CA ILE A 35 9.45 3.78 8.78
C ILE A 35 8.25 3.27 7.98
N GLY A 36 7.38 4.18 7.54
CA GLY A 36 6.17 3.79 6.83
C GLY A 36 6.43 3.14 5.47
N SER A 37 7.44 3.60 4.74
CA SER A 37 7.84 3.01 3.46
C SER A 37 8.46 1.63 3.65
N SER A 38 9.28 1.45 4.70
CA SER A 38 9.86 0.14 5.04
C SER A 38 8.79 -0.88 5.42
N LEU A 39 7.81 -0.48 6.26
CA LEU A 39 6.68 -1.35 6.63
C LEU A 39 5.83 -1.71 5.41
N SER A 40 5.58 -0.75 4.51
CA SER A 40 4.85 -1.00 3.26
C SER A 40 5.61 -1.97 2.37
N ALA A 41 6.93 -1.77 2.19
CA ALA A 41 7.77 -2.65 1.38
C ALA A 41 7.79 -4.08 1.93
N PHE A 42 7.92 -4.24 3.25
CA PHE A 42 7.83 -5.53 3.92
C PHE A 42 6.46 -6.19 3.70
N GLY A 43 5.37 -5.43 3.83
CA GLY A 43 4.02 -5.90 3.53
C GLY A 43 3.86 -6.39 2.08
N PHE A 44 4.46 -5.70 1.11
CA PHE A 44 4.45 -6.14 -0.29
C PHE A 44 5.21 -7.46 -0.51
N VAL A 45 6.40 -7.62 0.09
CA VAL A 45 7.17 -8.88 0.00
C VAL A 45 6.41 -10.04 0.64
N LEU A 46 5.76 -9.83 1.78
CA LEU A 46 4.92 -10.85 2.38
C LEU A 46 3.67 -11.15 1.53
N SER A 47 3.08 -10.13 0.88
CA SER A 47 1.94 -10.31 -0.04
C SER A 47 2.31 -11.18 -1.24
N PHE A 48 3.55 -11.07 -1.75
CA PHE A 48 4.07 -11.94 -2.80
C PHE A 48 4.06 -13.42 -2.37
N ALA A 49 4.61 -13.71 -1.20
CA ALA A 49 4.64 -15.08 -0.67
C ALA A 49 3.21 -15.62 -0.43
N LEU A 50 2.33 -14.76 0.09
CA LEU A 50 0.93 -15.11 0.34
C LEU A 50 0.17 -15.41 -0.95
N ASP A 51 0.32 -14.57 -1.99
CA ASP A 51 -0.37 -14.76 -3.27
C ASP A 51 0.07 -16.06 -3.96
N LEU A 52 1.37 -16.40 -3.92
CA LEU A 52 1.87 -17.68 -4.42
C LEU A 52 1.31 -18.88 -3.65
N TRP A 53 1.18 -18.77 -2.32
CA TRP A 53 0.54 -19.78 -1.48
C TRP A 53 -0.93 -19.95 -1.85
N VAL A 54 -1.72 -18.87 -1.80
CA VAL A 54 -3.18 -18.91 -2.06
C VAL A 54 -3.47 -19.45 -3.46
N ARG A 55 -2.69 -19.02 -4.45
CA ARG A 55 -2.82 -19.52 -5.82
C ARG A 55 -2.26 -20.91 -6.00
N LYS A 56 -1.68 -21.54 -4.97
CA LYS A 56 -1.06 -22.87 -5.02
C LYS A 56 -0.12 -23.01 -6.21
N ALA A 57 0.70 -21.98 -6.46
CA ALA A 57 1.41 -21.80 -7.73
C ALA A 57 2.29 -23.00 -8.10
N PHE A 58 2.87 -23.68 -7.11
CA PHE A 58 3.79 -24.80 -7.31
C PHE A 58 3.25 -26.15 -6.77
N ARG A 59 1.93 -26.31 -6.69
CA ARG A 59 1.32 -27.59 -6.27
C ARG A 59 1.40 -28.62 -7.40
N GLU A 60 1.60 -29.88 -7.03
CA GLU A 60 1.55 -31.02 -7.94
C GLU A 60 0.27 -31.02 -8.80
N GLY A 61 0.42 -31.34 -10.08
CA GLY A 61 -0.66 -31.37 -11.06
C GLY A 61 -0.97 -30.03 -11.75
N LYS A 62 -0.30 -28.93 -11.39
CA LYS A 62 -0.44 -27.67 -12.14
C LYS A 62 0.49 -27.61 -13.35
N PRO A 63 0.00 -27.10 -14.51
CA PRO A 63 0.84 -26.93 -15.67
C PRO A 63 1.90 -25.86 -15.41
N LEU A 64 3.16 -26.17 -15.74
CA LEU A 64 4.32 -25.30 -15.49
C LEU A 64 4.15 -23.89 -16.07
N LEU A 65 3.54 -23.77 -17.25
CA LEU A 65 3.27 -22.47 -17.87
C LEU A 65 2.34 -21.59 -17.03
N LEU A 66 1.31 -22.17 -16.41
CA LEU A 66 0.40 -21.44 -15.53
C LEU A 66 1.14 -21.00 -14.25
N SER A 67 1.98 -21.87 -13.69
CA SER A 67 2.82 -21.55 -12.53
C SER A 67 3.78 -20.39 -12.81
N LEU A 68 4.44 -20.41 -13.97
CA LEU A 68 5.31 -19.31 -14.43
C LEU A 68 4.53 -18.02 -14.63
N LEU A 69 3.35 -18.07 -15.25
CA LEU A 69 2.49 -16.89 -15.44
C LEU A 69 2.10 -16.29 -14.08
N VAL A 70 1.67 -17.12 -13.13
CA VAL A 70 1.34 -16.69 -11.77
C VAL A 70 2.55 -16.05 -11.09
N LEU A 71 3.73 -16.64 -11.21
CA LEU A 71 4.97 -16.09 -10.65
C LEU A 71 5.31 -14.73 -11.24
N VAL A 72 5.29 -14.59 -12.57
CA VAL A 72 5.58 -13.32 -13.26
C VAL A 72 4.60 -12.23 -12.83
N MET A 73 3.31 -12.56 -12.77
CA MET A 73 2.29 -11.62 -12.31
C MET A 73 2.51 -11.24 -10.84
N ALA A 74 2.81 -12.20 -9.97
CA ALA A 74 3.08 -11.92 -8.56
C ALA A 74 4.33 -11.03 -8.39
N VAL A 75 5.40 -11.27 -9.15
CA VAL A 75 6.60 -10.41 -9.14
C VAL A 75 6.25 -8.99 -9.57
N TYR A 76 5.49 -8.84 -10.66
CA TYR A 76 5.07 -7.54 -11.17
C TYR A 76 4.22 -6.77 -10.15
N TRP A 77 3.21 -7.42 -9.55
CA TRP A 77 2.29 -6.78 -8.61
C TRP A 77 2.90 -6.47 -7.25
N TYR A 78 3.80 -7.34 -6.75
CA TYR A 78 4.21 -7.31 -5.35
C TYR A 78 5.71 -7.11 -5.12
N ILE A 79 6.60 -7.42 -6.07
CA ILE A 79 8.06 -7.34 -5.85
C ILE A 79 8.70 -6.11 -6.49
N LEU A 80 8.22 -5.66 -7.65
CA LEU A 80 8.80 -4.48 -8.31
C LEU A 80 8.70 -3.22 -7.44
N ILE A 81 7.55 -2.97 -6.79
CA ILE A 81 7.36 -1.83 -5.89
C ILE A 81 8.35 -1.86 -4.71
N PRO A 82 8.42 -2.90 -3.87
CA PRO A 82 9.31 -2.88 -2.71
C PRO A 82 10.77 -2.77 -3.10
N ILE A 83 11.20 -3.31 -4.26
CA ILE A 83 12.57 -3.11 -4.75
C ILE A 83 12.86 -1.62 -4.95
N VAL A 84 11.99 -0.89 -5.66
CA VAL A 84 12.21 0.54 -5.89
C VAL A 84 12.02 1.39 -4.63
N ILE A 85 11.11 1.00 -3.72
CA ILE A 85 10.97 1.63 -2.40
C ILE A 85 12.25 1.44 -1.60
N LEU A 86 12.75 0.21 -1.47
CA LEU A 86 13.93 -0.10 -0.69
C LEU A 86 15.18 0.55 -1.28
N ARG A 87 15.32 0.58 -2.61
CA ARG A 87 16.37 1.34 -3.28
C ARG A 87 16.35 2.81 -2.86
N ALA A 88 15.18 3.45 -2.90
CA ALA A 88 15.05 4.86 -2.53
C ALA A 88 15.28 5.09 -1.02
N VAL A 89 14.66 4.29 -0.15
CA VAL A 89 14.72 4.44 1.30
C VAL A 89 16.10 4.13 1.86
N LEU A 90 16.76 3.08 1.36
CA LEU A 90 18.13 2.72 1.72
C LEU A 90 19.16 3.55 0.94
N ARG A 91 18.76 4.35 -0.04
CA ARG A 91 19.66 5.15 -0.91
C ARG A 91 20.76 4.30 -1.56
N LEU A 92 20.32 3.23 -2.20
CA LEU A 92 21.21 2.33 -2.93
C LEU A 92 21.48 2.88 -4.32
N GLU A 93 22.75 3.13 -4.61
CA GLU A 93 23.23 3.41 -5.96
C GLU A 93 24.04 2.23 -6.49
N VAL A 94 23.86 1.96 -7.78
CA VAL A 94 24.69 0.99 -8.50
C VAL A 94 25.80 1.78 -9.18
N LYS A 95 27.03 1.65 -8.69
CA LYS A 95 28.23 2.23 -9.31
C LYS A 95 28.98 1.17 -10.11
N GLY A 96 29.54 1.59 -11.25
CA GLY A 96 30.41 0.78 -12.09
C GLY A 96 29.71 0.13 -13.29
N ALA A 97 30.17 0.45 -14.50
CA ALA A 97 29.65 -0.13 -15.75
C ALA A 97 30.05 -1.60 -15.97
N ARG A 98 31.14 -2.05 -15.33
CA ARG A 98 31.71 -3.40 -15.52
C ARG A 98 31.43 -4.36 -14.37
N PHE A 99 31.32 -3.85 -13.14
CA PHE A 99 30.93 -4.60 -11.95
C PHE A 99 29.96 -3.74 -11.12
N PRO A 100 28.67 -4.08 -11.08
CA PRO A 100 27.69 -3.30 -10.33
C PRO A 100 27.98 -3.44 -8.83
N CYS A 101 28.62 -2.43 -8.24
CA CYS A 101 28.82 -2.34 -6.80
C CYS A 101 27.70 -1.49 -6.21
N VAL A 102 26.98 -2.05 -5.24
CA VAL A 102 25.91 -1.33 -4.55
C VAL A 102 26.53 -0.50 -3.44
N THR A 103 26.48 0.83 -3.57
CA THR A 103 26.99 1.76 -2.57
C THR A 103 25.84 2.50 -1.88
N LEU A 104 25.96 2.68 -0.57
CA LEU A 104 25.04 3.46 0.24
C LEU A 104 25.40 4.95 0.13
N MET A 105 24.48 5.81 -0.30
CA MET A 105 24.74 7.26 -0.30
C MET A 105 24.53 7.88 1.08
N PRO A 106 25.39 8.84 1.48
CA PRO A 106 25.16 9.61 2.69
C PRO A 106 23.88 10.45 2.57
N ALA A 107 23.19 10.64 3.69
CA ALA A 107 21.98 11.48 3.74
C ALA A 107 22.32 12.96 3.55
N SER A 108 21.53 13.69 2.76
CA SER A 108 21.66 15.15 2.64
C SER A 108 21.13 15.90 3.86
N HIS A 109 21.43 17.18 3.98
CA HIS A 109 20.97 18.01 5.10
C HIS A 109 19.43 18.06 5.18
N LEU A 110 18.76 18.19 4.04
CA LEU A 110 17.30 18.21 3.94
C LEU A 110 16.70 16.86 4.31
N GLU A 111 17.32 15.76 3.89
CA GLU A 111 16.83 14.42 4.21
C GLU A 111 17.01 14.11 5.70
N ARG A 112 18.15 14.48 6.29
CA ARG A 112 18.36 14.38 7.75
C ARG A 112 17.35 15.23 8.51
N ALA A 113 17.00 16.41 8.00
CA ALA A 113 15.94 17.24 8.59
C ALA A 113 14.56 16.54 8.50
N SER A 114 14.22 15.93 7.36
CA SER A 114 12.99 15.15 7.17
C SER A 114 12.92 13.94 8.11
N ALA A 115 14.01 13.16 8.21
CA ALA A 115 14.08 11.99 9.10
C ALA A 115 13.99 12.39 10.59
N ARG A 116 14.56 13.54 10.96
CA ARG A 116 14.38 14.12 12.30
C ARG A 116 12.94 14.56 12.54
N LEU A 117 12.25 15.10 11.53
CA LEU A 117 10.85 15.50 11.67
C LEU A 117 9.93 14.30 11.95
N GLU A 118 10.25 13.14 11.37
CA GLU A 118 9.54 11.88 11.61
C GLU A 118 9.72 11.38 13.06
N THR A 119 10.96 11.39 13.57
CA THR A 119 11.32 10.67 14.81
C THR A 119 11.46 11.56 16.06
N ARG A 120 11.79 12.86 15.92
CA ARG A 120 12.18 13.73 17.05
C ARG A 120 11.05 13.89 18.06
N GLY A 121 11.33 13.45 19.28
CA GLY A 121 10.46 13.58 20.47
C GLY A 121 9.18 12.75 20.43
N ARG A 122 9.04 11.80 19.49
CA ARG A 122 7.74 11.20 19.16
C ARG A 122 7.75 9.67 19.03
N LYS A 123 8.74 9.01 19.64
CA LYS A 123 8.83 7.55 19.70
C LYS A 123 7.56 6.91 20.27
N TRP A 124 7.01 7.49 21.34
CA TRP A 124 5.74 7.03 21.94
C TRP A 124 4.55 7.12 21.00
N TRP A 125 4.50 8.13 20.14
CA TRP A 125 3.42 8.27 19.16
C TRP A 125 3.55 7.25 18.03
N ILE A 126 4.78 6.92 17.62
CA ILE A 126 5.06 5.86 16.65
C ILE A 126 4.62 4.50 17.21
N ILE A 127 5.00 4.19 18.45
CA ILE A 127 4.56 2.98 19.16
C ILE A 127 3.03 2.98 19.28
N GLY A 128 2.43 4.10 19.65
CA GLY A 128 0.97 4.25 19.75
C GLY A 128 0.23 3.96 18.45
N ILE A 129 0.72 4.44 17.29
CA ILE A 129 0.13 4.06 16.00
C ILE A 129 0.28 2.57 15.75
N LEU A 130 1.50 2.04 15.89
CA LEU A 130 1.76 0.62 15.62
C LEU A 130 0.85 -0.25 16.48
N THR A 131 0.88 -0.08 17.79
CA THR A 131 0.01 -0.81 18.71
C THR A 131 -1.46 -0.57 18.41
N GLY A 132 -1.89 0.68 18.19
CA GLY A 132 -3.29 0.99 17.91
C GLY A 132 -3.82 0.35 16.64
N VAL A 133 -3.06 0.41 15.55
CA VAL A 133 -3.42 -0.20 14.25
C VAL A 133 -3.43 -1.72 14.35
N PHE A 134 -2.40 -2.32 14.96
CA PHE A 134 -2.36 -3.78 15.13
C PHE A 134 -3.50 -4.26 16.02
N THR A 135 -3.76 -3.59 17.16
CA THR A 135 -4.91 -3.89 18.03
C THR A 135 -6.23 -3.75 17.29
N PHE A 136 -6.42 -2.67 16.52
CA PHE A 136 -7.62 -2.50 15.69
C PHE A 136 -7.82 -3.66 14.71
N THR A 137 -6.76 -4.13 14.06
CA THR A 137 -6.85 -5.23 13.10
C THR A 137 -6.97 -6.61 13.74
N PHE A 138 -6.47 -6.78 14.97
CA PHE A 138 -6.48 -8.05 15.71
C PHE A 138 -7.83 -8.30 16.38
N ILE A 139 -8.53 -7.24 16.79
CA ILE A 139 -9.89 -7.34 17.32
C ILE A 139 -10.85 -7.44 16.13
N ASP A 140 -11.14 -8.67 15.70
CA ASP A 140 -12.03 -8.95 14.55
C ASP A 140 -13.38 -8.25 14.69
N THR A 141 -13.93 -8.19 15.90
CA THR A 141 -15.22 -7.53 16.17
C THR A 141 -15.20 -6.03 15.87
N LEU A 142 -14.04 -5.37 15.96
CA LEU A 142 -13.88 -3.97 15.58
C LEU A 142 -13.61 -3.83 14.08
N ARG A 143 -12.66 -4.60 13.55
CA ARG A 143 -12.28 -4.53 12.12
C ARG A 143 -13.47 -4.86 11.22
N ASP A 144 -14.13 -5.98 11.50
CA ASP A 144 -15.21 -6.56 10.70
C ASP A 144 -16.59 -6.09 11.17
N LEU A 145 -16.65 -5.07 12.04
CA LEU A 145 -17.91 -4.46 12.46
C LEU A 145 -18.68 -4.00 11.21
N PRO A 146 -19.85 -4.60 10.90
CA PRO A 146 -20.59 -4.26 9.69
C PRO A 146 -21.28 -2.91 9.88
N LEU A 147 -20.81 -1.90 9.15
CA LEU A 147 -21.49 -0.60 9.05
C LEU A 147 -22.68 -0.67 8.09
N ILE A 148 -22.56 -1.52 7.07
CA ILE A 148 -23.66 -1.88 6.18
C ILE A 148 -23.76 -3.40 6.17
N SER A 149 -24.93 -3.91 6.55
CA SER A 149 -25.19 -5.34 6.65
C SER A 149 -25.06 -6.05 5.29
N ARG A 150 -24.65 -7.32 5.37
CA ARG A 150 -24.65 -8.27 4.25
C ARG A 150 -26.07 -8.37 3.66
N LEU A 151 -26.13 -8.55 2.35
CA LEU A 151 -27.32 -9.00 1.65
C LEU A 151 -27.05 -10.40 1.09
N GLY A 152 -27.98 -11.33 1.27
CA GLY A 152 -27.85 -12.72 0.81
C GLY A 152 -27.45 -13.72 1.92
N PRO A 153 -27.36 -15.02 1.57
CA PRO A 153 -27.08 -16.09 2.52
C PRO A 153 -25.70 -15.97 3.15
N THR A 154 -25.52 -16.59 4.31
CA THR A 154 -24.20 -16.74 4.94
C THR A 154 -23.30 -17.55 3.99
N PRO A 155 -22.09 -17.07 3.66
CA PRO A 155 -21.16 -17.83 2.84
C PRO A 155 -20.82 -19.14 3.51
N ASP A 156 -20.56 -20.15 2.69
CA ASP A 156 -20.00 -21.41 3.16
C ASP A 156 -18.71 -21.17 3.96
N PRO A 157 -18.42 -22.03 4.95
CA PRO A 157 -17.18 -21.93 5.71
C PRO A 157 -15.99 -21.94 4.74
N LEU A 158 -15.05 -21.02 4.97
CA LEU A 158 -13.83 -20.97 4.17
C LEU A 158 -13.12 -22.32 4.19
N GLY A 159 -12.63 -22.75 3.03
CA GLY A 159 -11.76 -23.91 2.93
C GLY A 159 -10.59 -23.78 3.91
N ALA A 160 -10.27 -24.86 4.63
CA ALA A 160 -9.23 -24.87 5.66
C ALA A 160 -7.86 -24.37 5.14
N ASP A 161 -7.61 -24.52 3.83
CA ASP A 161 -6.43 -24.06 3.12
C ASP A 161 -6.34 -22.53 2.94
N LEU A 162 -7.46 -21.81 3.06
CA LEU A 162 -7.53 -20.35 2.94
C LEU A 162 -7.63 -19.64 4.29
N VAL A 163 -7.93 -20.35 5.37
CA VAL A 163 -8.05 -19.76 6.73
C VAL A 163 -6.73 -19.11 7.15
N ILE A 164 -5.62 -19.84 7.06
CA ILE A 164 -4.30 -19.34 7.47
C ILE A 164 -3.84 -18.16 6.58
N PRO A 165 -3.86 -18.26 5.24
CA PRO A 165 -3.50 -17.11 4.40
C PRO A 165 -4.36 -15.87 4.64
N ASN A 166 -5.67 -16.02 4.82
CA ASN A 166 -6.56 -14.89 5.09
C ASN A 166 -6.28 -14.26 6.47
N ALA A 167 -5.96 -15.08 7.47
CA ALA A 167 -5.52 -14.60 8.78
C ALA A 167 -4.22 -13.80 8.66
N ILE A 168 -3.20 -14.30 7.95
CA ILE A 168 -1.95 -13.56 7.71
C ILE A 168 -2.23 -12.24 6.97
N GLY A 169 -3.10 -12.27 5.95
CA GLY A 169 -3.50 -11.08 5.21
C GLY A 169 -4.19 -10.02 6.10
N SER A 170 -5.06 -10.46 6.99
CA SER A 170 -5.88 -9.57 7.81
C SER A 170 -5.13 -9.05 9.05
N TYR A 171 -4.34 -9.90 9.71
CA TYR A 171 -3.67 -9.58 10.98
C TYR A 171 -2.22 -9.10 10.83
N LEU A 172 -1.58 -9.32 9.68
CA LEU A 172 -0.20 -8.90 9.45
C LEU A 172 -0.07 -7.95 8.26
N LEU A 173 -0.55 -8.33 7.08
CA LEU A 173 -0.36 -7.51 5.87
C LEU A 173 -1.14 -6.18 5.94
N SER A 174 -2.42 -6.26 6.28
CA SER A 174 -3.31 -5.10 6.39
C SER A 174 -2.80 -4.05 7.38
N PRO A 175 -2.43 -4.39 8.63
CA PRO A 175 -1.91 -3.39 9.57
C PRO A 175 -0.56 -2.82 9.14
N LEU A 176 0.33 -3.61 8.51
CA LEU A 176 1.60 -3.09 7.97
C LEU A 176 1.37 -2.02 6.90
N TYR A 177 0.47 -2.31 5.95
CA TYR A 177 0.11 -1.35 4.90
C TYR A 177 -0.58 -0.10 5.46
N LEU A 178 -1.49 -0.28 6.42
CA LEU A 178 -2.21 0.82 7.06
C LEU A 178 -1.25 1.71 7.87
N CYS A 179 -0.36 1.13 8.68
CA CYS A 179 0.69 1.85 9.38
C CYS A 179 1.57 2.63 8.41
N GLY A 180 2.01 1.98 7.32
CA GLY A 180 2.83 2.63 6.31
C GLY A 180 2.17 3.88 5.71
N THR A 181 0.88 3.77 5.43
CA THR A 181 0.08 4.86 4.86
C THR A 181 -0.18 5.98 5.88
N ILE A 182 -0.47 5.62 7.15
CA ILE A 182 -0.67 6.59 8.24
C ILE A 182 0.62 7.36 8.53
N PHE A 183 1.77 6.69 8.62
CA PHE A 183 3.04 7.37 8.85
C PHE A 183 3.38 8.36 7.73
N GLN A 184 3.15 7.98 6.48
CA GLN A 184 3.33 8.90 5.35
C GLN A 184 2.35 10.09 5.41
N ALA A 185 1.07 9.85 5.73
CA ALA A 185 0.09 10.92 5.87
C ALA A 185 0.44 11.88 7.02
N VAL A 186 0.92 11.36 8.15
CA VAL A 186 1.35 12.18 9.29
C VAL A 186 2.60 13.00 8.94
N LEU A 187 3.56 12.41 8.22
CA LEU A 187 4.74 13.14 7.77
C LEU A 187 4.34 14.27 6.81
N ASN A 188 3.49 13.99 5.82
CA ASN A 188 2.95 15.00 4.89
C ASN A 188 2.28 16.17 5.65
N TYR A 189 1.45 15.85 6.65
CA TYR A 189 0.80 16.86 7.49
C TYR A 189 1.79 17.76 8.24
N ARG A 190 2.92 17.20 8.69
CA ARG A 190 3.95 17.93 9.44
C ARG A 190 4.89 18.71 8.56
N SER A 191 5.32 18.13 7.45
CA SER A 191 6.21 18.80 6.48
C SER A 191 5.46 19.84 5.65
N LYS A 192 4.12 19.80 5.63
CA LYS A 192 3.26 20.60 4.73
C LYS A 192 3.63 20.39 3.26
N THR A 193 4.11 19.20 2.96
CA THR A 193 4.45 18.75 1.61
C THR A 193 3.78 17.41 1.33
N PHE A 194 3.46 17.17 0.06
CA PHE A 194 2.89 15.90 -0.37
C PHE A 194 3.96 15.05 -1.04
N ALA A 195 4.27 13.90 -0.42
CA ALA A 195 5.19 12.90 -0.93
C ALA A 195 4.67 11.47 -0.64
N GLY A 196 5.42 10.48 -1.15
CA GLY A 196 5.14 9.04 -1.03
C GLY A 196 4.38 8.44 -2.21
N GLN A 197 3.73 9.27 -3.03
CA GLN A 197 3.09 8.87 -4.29
C GLN A 197 2.77 10.10 -5.16
N HIS A 198 2.43 9.89 -6.43
CA HIS A 198 1.86 10.94 -7.28
C HIS A 198 0.46 11.37 -6.78
N LYS A 199 0.12 12.67 -6.95
CA LYS A 199 -1.22 13.20 -6.62
C LYS A 199 -2.33 12.43 -7.37
N LEU A 200 -2.09 12.12 -8.65
CA LEU A 200 -3.00 11.32 -9.47
C LEU A 200 -3.22 9.91 -8.90
N ALA A 201 -2.18 9.28 -8.34
CA ALA A 201 -2.31 7.96 -7.72
C ALA A 201 -3.17 7.99 -6.45
N ALA A 202 -3.18 9.11 -5.70
CA ALA A 202 -4.08 9.30 -4.57
C ALA A 202 -5.54 9.45 -5.03
N TRP A 203 -5.79 10.23 -6.09
CA TRP A 203 -7.12 10.32 -6.70
C TRP A 203 -7.62 8.99 -7.25
N MET A 204 -6.76 8.21 -7.91
CA MET A 204 -7.10 6.86 -8.38
C MET A 204 -7.42 5.92 -7.22
N LEU A 205 -6.69 5.99 -6.11
CA LEU A 205 -7.01 5.23 -4.91
C LEU A 205 -8.41 5.61 -4.38
N LEU A 206 -8.70 6.91 -4.26
CA LEU A 206 -10.01 7.37 -3.83
C LEU A 206 -11.12 6.91 -4.79
N ALA A 207 -10.90 6.99 -6.10
CA ALA A 207 -11.86 6.54 -7.11
C ALA A 207 -12.19 5.05 -6.96
N VAL A 208 -11.18 4.18 -6.78
CA VAL A 208 -11.41 2.75 -6.50
C VAL A 208 -12.25 2.57 -5.24
N ARG A 209 -11.90 3.26 -4.15
CA ARG A 209 -12.65 3.14 -2.89
C ARG A 209 -14.09 3.67 -2.98
N VAL A 210 -14.33 4.70 -3.78
CA VAL A 210 -15.68 5.23 -4.03
C VAL A 210 -16.49 4.28 -4.90
N ILE A 211 -15.88 3.63 -5.90
CA ILE A 211 -16.55 2.60 -6.70
C ILE A 211 -16.92 1.39 -5.83
N ASP A 212 -16.00 0.93 -4.98
CA ASP A 212 -16.25 -0.15 -4.02
C ASP A 212 -17.40 0.23 -3.07
N PHE A 213 -17.41 1.48 -2.57
CA PHE A 213 -18.49 1.99 -1.73
C PHE A 213 -19.82 2.14 -2.49
N ALA A 214 -19.79 2.50 -3.77
CA ALA A 214 -20.99 2.66 -4.60
C ALA A 214 -21.77 1.35 -4.77
N ALA A 215 -21.12 0.19 -4.62
CA ALA A 215 -21.80 -1.12 -4.58
C ALA A 215 -22.79 -1.26 -3.40
N TYR A 216 -22.69 -0.39 -2.40
CA TYR A 216 -23.57 -0.41 -1.23
C TYR A 216 -24.78 0.54 -1.33
N ILE A 217 -24.79 1.42 -2.33
CA ILE A 217 -25.84 2.42 -2.53
C ILE A 217 -27.05 1.78 -3.24
N PRO A 218 -28.26 1.73 -2.64
CA PRO A 218 -29.39 0.95 -3.15
C PRO A 218 -29.77 1.22 -4.62
N TRP A 219 -29.76 2.48 -5.07
CA TRP A 219 -30.15 2.82 -6.45
C TRP A 219 -29.11 2.43 -7.51
N LEU A 220 -27.83 2.30 -7.14
CA LEU A 220 -26.79 1.71 -8.00
C LEU A 220 -26.73 0.17 -7.85
N ALA A 221 -27.00 -0.33 -6.63
CA ALA A 221 -26.88 -1.73 -6.26
C ALA A 221 -27.97 -2.62 -6.86
N TRP A 222 -29.08 -2.07 -7.37
CA TRP A 222 -30.14 -2.84 -8.05
C TRP A 222 -29.62 -3.68 -9.24
N ARG A 223 -28.48 -3.31 -9.85
CA ARG A 223 -27.82 -4.08 -10.92
C ARG A 223 -26.71 -5.03 -10.42
N ALA A 224 -26.43 -5.05 -9.13
CA ALA A 224 -25.29 -5.75 -8.54
C ALA A 224 -25.64 -7.11 -7.92
N GLY A 225 -26.77 -7.73 -8.27
CA GLY A 225 -27.13 -9.07 -7.80
C GLY A 225 -27.48 -9.13 -6.31
N GLU A 226 -28.18 -10.19 -5.91
CA GLU A 226 -28.78 -10.34 -4.57
C GLU A 226 -27.77 -10.59 -3.45
N ILE A 227 -26.50 -10.85 -3.78
CA ILE A 227 -25.44 -11.21 -2.83
C ILE A 227 -24.41 -10.09 -2.73
N ARG A 228 -24.29 -9.51 -1.52
CA ARG A 228 -23.35 -8.42 -1.22
C ARG A 228 -22.64 -8.67 0.11
N SER A 229 -21.31 -8.63 0.10
CA SER A 229 -20.49 -8.65 1.32
C SER A 229 -20.85 -7.50 2.26
N PRO A 230 -20.61 -7.61 3.58
CA PRO A 230 -20.79 -6.46 4.47
C PRO A 230 -19.76 -5.36 4.19
N TYR A 231 -20.14 -4.09 4.37
CA TYR A 231 -19.18 -2.98 4.40
C TYR A 231 -18.69 -2.82 5.83
N SER A 232 -17.39 -3.07 6.06
CA SER A 232 -16.82 -3.11 7.40
C SER A 232 -16.31 -1.75 7.87
N LEU A 233 -16.08 -1.61 9.18
CA LEU A 233 -15.37 -0.46 9.73
C LEU A 233 -13.94 -0.34 9.15
N GLY A 234 -13.26 -1.47 8.92
CA GLY A 234 -11.98 -1.50 8.23
C GLY A 234 -12.03 -0.83 6.85
N ASP A 235 -13.06 -1.13 6.06
CA ASP A 235 -13.24 -0.51 4.73
C ASP A 235 -13.41 1.00 4.84
N SER A 236 -14.20 1.48 5.80
CA SER A 236 -14.38 2.90 6.08
C SER A 236 -13.08 3.60 6.47
N VAL A 237 -12.25 2.96 7.31
CA VAL A 237 -10.94 3.51 7.68
C VAL A 237 -10.05 3.68 6.45
N THR A 238 -10.04 2.69 5.53
CA THR A 238 -9.24 2.80 4.30
C THR A 238 -9.77 3.85 3.34
N LEU A 239 -11.09 4.02 3.22
CA LEU A 239 -11.71 5.10 2.45
C LEU A 239 -11.37 6.46 3.04
N GLY A 240 -11.51 6.63 4.37
CA GLY A 240 -11.16 7.87 5.06
C GLY A 240 -9.69 8.24 4.88
N LEU A 241 -8.78 7.27 4.93
CA LEU A 241 -7.36 7.50 4.68
C LEU A 241 -7.08 7.89 3.21
N ALA A 242 -7.81 7.32 2.25
CA ALA A 242 -7.74 7.74 0.85
C ALA A 242 -8.19 9.21 0.68
N VAL A 243 -9.27 9.62 1.35
CA VAL A 243 -9.73 11.02 1.38
C VAL A 243 -8.65 11.93 1.97
N VAL A 244 -8.06 11.57 3.11
CA VAL A 244 -6.97 12.34 3.74
C VAL A 244 -5.81 12.54 2.77
N LEU A 245 -5.38 11.49 2.07
CA LEU A 245 -4.28 11.59 1.10
C LEU A 245 -4.62 12.50 -0.08
N VAL A 246 -5.86 12.47 -0.59
CA VAL A 246 -6.31 13.38 -1.65
C VAL A 246 -6.32 14.83 -1.15
N VAL A 247 -6.88 15.08 0.03
CA VAL A 247 -6.91 16.42 0.65
C VAL A 247 -5.50 16.95 0.83
N GLN A 248 -4.57 16.15 1.36
CA GLN A 248 -3.17 16.53 1.46
C GLN A 248 -2.52 16.77 0.09
N GLY A 249 -2.86 15.96 -0.91
CA GLY A 249 -2.39 16.14 -2.28
C GLY A 249 -2.87 17.43 -2.92
N VAL A 250 -4.05 17.94 -2.55
CA VAL A 250 -4.57 19.23 -3.00
C VAL A 250 -3.93 20.38 -2.22
N LEU A 251 -3.90 20.29 -0.88
CA LEU A 251 -3.48 21.39 -0.01
C LEU A 251 -1.96 21.60 0.05
N TYR A 252 -1.16 20.55 -0.10
CA TYR A 252 0.29 20.62 0.12
C TYR A 252 1.09 20.70 -1.18
N LYS A 253 2.23 21.37 -1.09
CA LYS A 253 3.18 21.50 -2.21
C LYS A 253 3.82 20.15 -2.52
N LYS A 254 4.05 19.86 -3.80
CA LYS A 254 4.78 18.65 -4.22
C LYS A 254 6.25 18.79 -3.82
N VAL A 255 6.85 17.75 -3.24
CA VAL A 255 8.30 17.73 -3.02
C VAL A 255 9.01 17.48 -4.36
N PRO A 256 10.00 18.30 -4.75
CA PRO A 256 10.82 18.03 -5.94
C PRO A 256 11.40 16.61 -5.88
N GLN A 257 11.43 15.95 -7.04
CA GLN A 257 11.92 14.56 -7.16
C GLN A 257 13.42 14.49 -7.33
N ASP A 258 14.02 15.55 -7.89
CA ASP A 258 15.45 15.76 -8.05
C ASP A 258 15.82 17.04 -7.32
N ILE A 259 16.70 16.89 -6.32
CA ILE A 259 17.35 18.00 -5.65
C ILE A 259 18.84 17.72 -5.85
N GLU A 260 19.49 18.50 -6.71
CA GLU A 260 20.95 18.53 -6.73
C GLU A 260 21.40 19.17 -5.43
N ASP A 261 22.02 18.39 -4.55
CA ASP A 261 22.66 18.95 -3.37
C ASP A 261 23.95 19.65 -3.86
N GLU A 262 23.96 20.99 -3.83
CA GLU A 262 25.07 21.85 -4.25
C GLU A 262 26.41 21.55 -3.52
N ASP A 263 26.38 20.76 -2.43
CA ASP A 263 27.53 20.43 -1.57
C ASP A 263 28.39 19.24 -2.07
N THR A 264 28.27 18.81 -3.34
CA THR A 264 29.07 17.69 -3.90
C THR A 264 30.19 18.10 -4.86
N ASN A 265 30.56 19.39 -4.91
CA ASN A 265 31.79 19.85 -5.58
C ASN A 265 32.89 20.22 -4.58
#